data_AF-A0A915ZDL0-F1
#
_entry.id   AF-A0A915ZDL0-F1
#
_cell.length_a   1.000
_cell.length_b   1.000
_cell.length_c   1.000
_cell.angle_alpha   90.00
_cell.angle_beta   90.00
_cell.angle_gamma   90.00
#
_symmetry.space_group_name_H-M   'P 1'
#
loop_
_entity.id
_entity.type
_entity.pdbx_description
1 polymer ?
#
loop_
_entity_poly.entity_id
_entity_poly.type
_entity_poly.pdbx_seq_one_letter_code
_entity_poly.pdbx_strand_id
1 'polypeptide(L)'
;MSKKKGQKGQQWFDENYSKEKVIVITGGWRSNFTGSLKIESFKNLESISLKKLELTSLEISNCTQLNKVDLSEHSKLTSLSVTGCPNITKVDCSSSEKLTELKVSDLTELKCSNTSIEILSVNLCPGIKILDCSNNDKLINLDISNCTELEFLDCSNSKLTSLDISNCEYLLEEYEQNNNKSKMFKYPSGLKIIQKRITKNLIIIGRTGSGKSTLSNVLTGSEDFEESDCSNSVTMNFQKKGFEWNGKSFNVVDNVGFYNTHLSVNEVWHKIARSFCSTMSEGISQILLVIDDSRFSAAEVDKTFGLLNSIFENDILDYVTIVRTKFSNFKSKKECDAGKKLRNEMMNPRRDIVYVNNPPTNIQITDEEDEEVVIINKKVRERSRKIMLDYLYKTCQDNYFKLKPLDQYVSRLPNNHKIFKVIFPDMRSIFQKIFYRVVS
;
A
#
# COMPACT_ATOMS: atom_id res chain seq x y z
N MET A 1 -29.29 39.30 -24.17
CA MET A 1 -30.67 39.02 -23.72
C MET A 1 -30.82 37.71 -22.92
N SER A 2 -29.99 36.67 -23.13
CA SER A 2 -30.12 35.38 -22.42
C SER A 2 -29.82 35.42 -20.91
N LYS A 3 -28.76 36.11 -20.45
CA LYS A 3 -28.39 36.20 -19.02
C LYS A 3 -29.50 36.79 -18.12
N LYS A 4 -30.24 37.81 -18.59
CA LYS A 4 -31.37 38.42 -17.84
C LYS A 4 -32.60 37.51 -17.75
N LYS A 5 -32.79 36.58 -18.70
CA LYS A 5 -33.86 35.57 -18.63
C LYS A 5 -33.50 34.45 -17.64
N GLY A 6 -32.24 34.01 -17.60
CA GLY A 6 -31.76 32.99 -16.67
C GLY A 6 -31.89 33.38 -15.19
N GLN A 7 -31.53 34.61 -14.82
CA GLN A 7 -31.67 35.08 -13.43
C GLN A 7 -33.12 35.11 -12.94
N LYS A 8 -34.07 35.51 -13.79
CA LYS A 8 -35.51 35.48 -13.44
C LYS A 8 -36.05 34.06 -13.29
N GLY A 9 -35.53 33.11 -14.08
CA GLY A 9 -35.86 31.70 -13.95
C GLY A 9 -35.38 31.14 -12.61
N GLN A 10 -34.10 31.36 -12.26
CA GLN A 10 -33.52 30.88 -11.01
C GLN A 10 -34.28 31.38 -9.78
N GLN A 11 -34.48 32.70 -9.67
CA GLN A 11 -35.18 33.28 -8.52
C GLN A 11 -36.60 32.72 -8.37
N TRP A 12 -37.35 32.61 -9.48
CA TRP A 12 -38.67 32.02 -9.45
C TRP A 12 -38.64 30.55 -9.00
N PHE A 13 -37.66 29.77 -9.47
CA PHE A 13 -37.53 28.37 -9.07
C PHE A 13 -37.30 28.25 -7.56
N ASP A 14 -36.41 29.06 -7.00
CA ASP A 14 -36.12 29.08 -5.56
C ASP A 14 -37.36 29.49 -4.74
N GLU A 15 -38.08 30.51 -5.17
CA GLU A 15 -39.29 30.99 -4.50
C GLU A 15 -40.41 29.94 -4.46
N ASN A 16 -40.54 29.11 -5.51
CA ASN A 16 -41.62 28.13 -5.63
C ASN A 16 -41.26 26.75 -5.07
N TYR A 17 -39.98 26.37 -5.06
CA TYR A 17 -39.60 24.98 -4.77
C TYR A 17 -38.61 24.80 -3.61
N SER A 18 -38.01 25.86 -3.05
CA SER A 18 -36.98 25.74 -1.99
C SER A 18 -37.43 25.03 -0.71
N LYS A 19 -38.75 24.98 -0.47
CA LYS A 19 -39.34 24.33 0.71
C LYS A 19 -39.94 22.96 0.42
N GLU A 20 -40.05 22.58 -0.85
CA GLU A 20 -40.70 21.36 -1.29
C GLU A 20 -39.85 20.13 -0.98
N LYS A 21 -40.53 19.03 -0.66
CA LYS A 21 -39.88 17.73 -0.47
C LYS A 21 -39.66 16.99 -1.78
N VAL A 22 -40.56 17.17 -2.73
CA VAL A 22 -40.54 16.46 -4.01
C VAL A 22 -40.80 17.46 -5.12
N ILE A 23 -39.85 17.58 -6.04
CA ILE A 23 -39.97 18.45 -7.22
C ILE A 23 -40.10 17.56 -8.44
N VAL A 24 -41.26 17.59 -9.09
CA VAL A 24 -41.49 16.88 -10.36
C VAL A 24 -41.95 17.90 -11.39
N ILE A 25 -41.06 18.23 -12.32
CA ILE A 25 -41.37 19.09 -13.45
C ILE A 25 -41.59 18.17 -14.65
N THR A 26 -42.85 18.04 -15.04
CA THR A 26 -43.27 17.35 -16.28
C THR A 26 -43.77 18.40 -17.27
N GLY A 27 -43.34 18.29 -18.53
CA GLY A 27 -43.56 19.29 -19.59
C GLY A 27 -44.95 19.93 -19.65
N GLY A 28 -44.97 21.21 -20.05
CA GLY A 28 -46.15 22.09 -20.07
C GLY A 28 -45.81 23.54 -19.67
N TRP A 29 -44.64 23.73 -19.06
CA TRP A 29 -44.16 25.05 -18.65
C TRP A 29 -43.37 25.69 -19.79
N ARG A 30 -43.82 26.87 -20.22
CA ARG A 30 -43.24 27.70 -21.29
C ARG A 30 -41.72 27.80 -21.15
N SER A 31 -40.96 27.19 -22.05
CA SER A 31 -39.73 27.68 -22.72
C SER A 31 -38.70 28.58 -21.97
N ASN A 32 -38.75 28.69 -20.65
CA ASN A 32 -38.06 29.73 -19.87
C ASN A 32 -36.93 29.18 -18.99
N PHE A 33 -36.90 27.87 -18.73
CA PHE A 33 -35.77 27.18 -18.09
C PHE A 33 -34.87 26.56 -19.15
N THR A 34 -34.28 27.44 -19.96
CA THR A 34 -33.17 27.11 -20.86
C THR A 34 -31.90 27.69 -20.26
N GLY A 35 -30.80 26.94 -20.30
CA GLY A 35 -29.53 27.38 -19.71
C GLY A 35 -29.21 26.68 -18.38
N SER A 36 -28.77 27.44 -17.39
CA SER A 36 -28.28 26.91 -16.11
C SER A 36 -29.36 26.94 -15.01
N LEU A 37 -29.40 25.91 -14.17
CA LEU A 37 -30.19 25.85 -12.95
C LEU A 37 -29.30 25.46 -11.76
N LYS A 38 -29.40 26.21 -10.67
CA LYS A 38 -28.72 25.93 -9.40
C LYS A 38 -29.75 25.57 -8.33
N ILE A 39 -29.49 24.52 -7.56
CA ILE A 39 -30.34 24.06 -6.46
C ILE A 39 -29.44 23.92 -5.25
N GLU A 40 -29.41 24.96 -4.44
CA GLU A 40 -28.47 25.07 -3.33
C GLU A 40 -29.23 25.10 -2.00
N SER A 41 -28.85 24.22 -1.07
CA SER A 41 -29.35 24.21 0.30
C SER A 41 -30.86 24.02 0.45
N PHE A 42 -31.49 23.25 -0.45
CA PHE A 42 -32.91 22.86 -0.32
C PHE A 42 -33.03 21.76 0.74
N LYS A 43 -33.06 22.15 2.02
CA LYS A 43 -32.92 21.25 3.17
C LYS A 43 -34.00 20.17 3.29
N ASN A 44 -35.18 20.39 2.69
CA ASN A 44 -36.29 19.45 2.73
C ASN A 44 -36.37 18.54 1.50
N LEU A 45 -35.60 18.83 0.45
CA LEU A 45 -35.73 18.16 -0.83
C LEU A 45 -35.25 16.71 -0.72
N GLU A 46 -36.16 15.77 -0.94
CA GLU A 46 -35.93 14.32 -0.89
C GLU A 46 -35.79 13.73 -2.30
N SER A 47 -36.53 14.25 -3.28
CA SER A 47 -36.47 13.79 -4.68
C SER A 47 -36.70 14.91 -5.69
N ILE A 48 -35.95 14.87 -6.79
CA ILE A 48 -36.11 15.81 -7.90
C ILE A 48 -36.09 15.11 -9.27
N SER A 49 -37.03 15.52 -10.12
CA SER A 49 -37.13 15.11 -11.53
C SER A 49 -37.37 16.35 -12.38
N LEU A 50 -36.41 16.66 -13.24
CA LEU A 50 -36.41 17.85 -14.10
C LEU A 50 -36.69 17.51 -15.57
N LYS A 51 -37.45 16.42 -15.80
CA LYS A 51 -37.73 15.88 -17.13
C LYS A 51 -38.17 16.97 -18.11
N LYS A 52 -37.64 16.88 -19.33
CA LYS A 52 -37.96 17.78 -20.45
C LYS A 52 -37.53 19.24 -20.27
N LEU A 53 -36.74 19.56 -19.25
CA LEU A 53 -36.04 20.84 -19.20
C LEU A 53 -34.80 20.80 -20.11
N GLU A 54 -34.68 21.80 -20.97
CA GLU A 54 -33.55 21.99 -21.88
C GLU A 54 -32.39 22.71 -21.19
N LEU A 55 -31.95 22.15 -20.05
CA LEU A 55 -30.82 22.68 -19.28
C LEU A 55 -29.51 22.43 -20.03
N THR A 56 -28.64 23.44 -20.04
CA THR A 56 -27.24 23.31 -20.43
C THR A 56 -26.34 23.08 -19.21
N SER A 57 -26.77 23.50 -18.02
CA SER A 57 -26.00 23.28 -16.78
C SER A 57 -26.94 23.04 -15.60
N LEU A 58 -26.60 22.08 -14.75
CA LEU A 58 -27.32 21.76 -13.52
C LEU A 58 -26.32 21.65 -12.37
N GLU A 59 -26.53 22.46 -11.33
CA GLU A 59 -25.79 22.37 -10.08
C GLU A 59 -26.76 22.07 -8.94
N ILE A 60 -26.49 21.00 -8.21
CA ILE A 60 -27.19 20.63 -6.98
C ILE A 60 -26.14 20.57 -5.87
N SER A 61 -26.31 21.41 -4.84
CA SER A 61 -25.36 21.51 -3.73
C SER A 61 -26.06 21.58 -2.38
N ASN A 62 -25.48 20.92 -1.38
CA ASN A 62 -25.91 20.99 0.03
C ASN A 62 -27.39 20.61 0.27
N CYS A 63 -27.97 19.76 -0.56
CA CYS A 63 -29.33 19.23 -0.40
C CYS A 63 -29.27 17.95 0.43
N THR A 64 -29.15 18.10 1.76
CA THR A 64 -28.76 16.99 2.66
C THR A 64 -29.76 15.83 2.71
N GLN A 65 -31.04 16.07 2.41
CA GLN A 65 -32.09 15.04 2.41
C GLN A 65 -32.30 14.38 1.04
N LEU A 66 -31.65 14.88 -0.01
CA LEU A 66 -31.89 14.44 -1.38
C LEU A 66 -31.32 13.03 -1.56
N ASN A 67 -32.17 12.08 -1.94
CA ASN A 67 -31.80 10.68 -2.12
C ASN A 67 -32.05 10.17 -3.56
N LYS A 68 -32.77 10.95 -4.37
CA LYS A 68 -33.11 10.58 -5.74
C LYS A 68 -33.07 11.80 -6.67
N VAL A 69 -32.18 11.73 -7.65
CA VAL A 69 -32.11 12.67 -8.78
C VAL A 69 -32.39 11.89 -10.07
N ASP A 70 -33.36 12.36 -10.85
CA ASP A 70 -33.62 11.83 -12.18
C ASP A 70 -32.99 12.76 -13.22
N LEU A 71 -31.93 12.27 -13.87
CA LEU A 71 -31.18 12.98 -14.92
C LEU A 71 -31.57 12.54 -16.34
N SER A 72 -32.64 11.74 -16.49
CA SER A 72 -33.11 11.31 -17.81
C SER A 72 -33.64 12.49 -18.65
N GLU A 73 -33.53 12.34 -19.97
CA GLU A 73 -34.06 13.31 -20.96
C GLU A 73 -33.38 14.71 -20.98
N HIS A 74 -32.12 14.82 -20.54
CA HIS A 74 -31.34 16.07 -20.59
C HIS A 74 -30.30 16.12 -21.74
N SER A 75 -30.75 16.05 -22.99
CA SER A 75 -29.90 15.98 -24.19
C SER A 75 -29.03 17.23 -24.48
N LYS A 76 -29.25 18.33 -23.76
CA LYS A 76 -28.49 19.59 -23.93
C LYS A 76 -27.49 19.87 -22.81
N LEU A 77 -27.41 19.01 -21.79
CA LEU A 77 -26.58 19.24 -20.62
C LEU A 77 -25.09 19.16 -20.99
N THR A 78 -24.35 20.23 -20.72
CA THR A 78 -22.90 20.31 -20.92
C THR A 78 -22.13 20.28 -19.59
N SER A 79 -22.77 20.65 -18.48
CA SER A 79 -22.15 20.68 -17.15
C SER A 79 -23.11 20.17 -16.07
N LEU A 80 -22.64 19.23 -15.24
CA LEU A 80 -23.38 18.66 -14.12
C LEU A 80 -22.53 18.71 -12.86
N SER A 81 -23.09 19.26 -11.78
CA SER A 81 -22.48 19.25 -10.45
C SER A 81 -23.48 18.74 -9.42
N VAL A 82 -23.14 17.68 -8.68
CA VAL A 82 -23.94 17.13 -7.57
C VAL A 82 -23.02 16.93 -6.37
N THR A 83 -23.06 17.84 -5.40
CA THR A 83 -22.09 17.86 -4.28
C THR A 83 -22.78 18.13 -2.94
N GLY A 84 -22.21 17.65 -1.84
CA GLY A 84 -22.79 17.85 -0.50
C GLY A 84 -24.21 17.28 -0.38
N CYS A 85 -24.49 16.19 -1.09
CA CYS A 85 -25.78 15.49 -1.10
C CYS A 85 -25.55 14.03 -0.64
N PRO A 86 -25.23 13.80 0.66
CA PRO A 86 -24.70 12.52 1.15
C PRO A 86 -25.66 11.33 1.02
N ASN A 87 -26.95 11.58 0.82
CA ASN A 87 -27.95 10.52 0.62
C ASN A 87 -28.11 10.10 -0.85
N ILE A 88 -27.52 10.84 -1.81
CA ILE A 88 -27.41 10.39 -3.20
C ILE A 88 -26.19 9.48 -3.27
N THR A 89 -26.41 8.17 -3.18
CA THR A 89 -25.32 7.19 -3.28
C THR A 89 -25.02 6.78 -4.72
N LYS A 90 -25.94 7.09 -5.65
CA LYS A 90 -25.87 6.69 -7.06
C LYS A 90 -26.23 7.84 -7.99
N VAL A 91 -25.41 8.06 -9.00
CA VAL A 91 -25.71 9.00 -10.10
C VAL A 91 -25.53 8.28 -11.43
N ASP A 92 -26.55 8.35 -12.27
CA ASP A 92 -26.48 7.89 -13.65
C ASP A 92 -26.77 9.07 -14.58
N CYS A 93 -25.74 9.54 -15.27
CA CYS A 93 -25.79 10.55 -16.31
C CYS A 93 -25.37 9.98 -17.68
N SER A 94 -25.46 8.65 -17.85
CA SER A 94 -25.12 7.99 -19.10
C SER A 94 -25.92 8.54 -20.28
N SER A 95 -25.35 8.47 -21.48
CA SER A 95 -25.96 8.97 -22.72
C SER A 95 -26.20 10.48 -22.75
N SER A 96 -25.58 11.24 -21.83
CA SER A 96 -25.51 12.70 -21.91
C SER A 96 -24.38 13.11 -22.85
N GLU A 97 -24.55 12.89 -24.16
CA GLU A 97 -23.49 13.01 -25.18
C GLU A 97 -22.78 14.37 -25.21
N LYS A 98 -23.45 15.44 -24.77
CA LYS A 98 -22.90 16.81 -24.72
C LYS A 98 -22.22 17.16 -23.39
N LEU A 99 -22.29 16.29 -22.39
CA LEU A 99 -21.72 16.53 -21.06
C LEU A 99 -20.20 16.52 -21.16
N THR A 100 -19.58 17.66 -20.85
CA THR A 100 -18.12 17.85 -20.87
C THR A 100 -17.55 18.06 -19.47
N GLU A 101 -18.36 18.54 -18.54
CA GLU A 101 -17.97 18.82 -17.16
C GLU A 101 -18.85 18.04 -16.18
N LEU A 102 -18.21 17.28 -15.29
CA LEU A 102 -18.89 16.53 -14.25
C LEU A 102 -18.16 16.71 -12.92
N LYS A 103 -18.89 17.13 -11.89
CA LYS A 103 -18.40 17.21 -10.52
C LYS A 103 -19.36 16.50 -9.59
N VAL A 104 -18.86 15.51 -8.86
CA VAL A 104 -19.66 14.71 -7.91
C VAL A 104 -18.91 14.52 -6.60
N SER A 105 -19.64 14.32 -5.49
CA SER A 105 -19.06 13.93 -4.21
C SER A 105 -19.89 12.83 -3.54
N ASP A 106 -19.26 12.08 -2.64
CA ASP A 106 -19.93 11.16 -1.71
C ASP A 106 -20.68 9.98 -2.39
N LEU A 107 -20.37 9.67 -3.65
CA LEU A 107 -21.03 8.59 -4.39
C LEU A 107 -20.41 7.21 -4.12
N THR A 108 -21.26 6.18 -4.18
CA THR A 108 -20.86 4.75 -4.21
C THR A 108 -20.91 4.15 -5.61
N GLU A 109 -21.74 4.71 -6.50
CA GLU A 109 -21.89 4.28 -7.89
C GLU A 109 -22.04 5.51 -8.80
N LEU A 110 -21.20 5.59 -9.83
CA LEU A 110 -21.29 6.59 -10.88
C LEU A 110 -21.32 5.93 -12.25
N LYS A 111 -22.33 6.25 -13.05
CA LYS A 111 -22.40 5.91 -14.47
C LYS A 111 -22.44 7.18 -15.30
N CYS A 112 -21.40 7.39 -16.09
CA CYS A 112 -21.22 8.51 -16.99
C CYS A 112 -20.71 8.02 -18.36
N SER A 113 -21.27 6.89 -18.83
CA SER A 113 -20.93 6.33 -20.14
C SER A 113 -21.54 7.17 -21.27
N ASN A 114 -20.91 7.15 -22.46
CA ASN A 114 -21.43 7.85 -23.65
C ASN A 114 -21.64 9.36 -23.42
N THR A 115 -20.58 10.04 -22.95
CA THR A 115 -20.50 11.49 -22.72
C THR A 115 -19.32 12.09 -23.50
N SER A 116 -19.14 13.42 -23.44
CA SER A 116 -18.02 14.14 -24.05
C SER A 116 -16.98 14.61 -23.01
N ILE A 117 -16.89 13.94 -21.86
CA ILE A 117 -15.96 14.33 -20.78
C ILE A 117 -14.51 14.06 -21.21
N GLU A 118 -13.68 15.10 -21.16
CA GLU A 118 -12.24 14.99 -21.46
C GLU A 118 -11.40 14.64 -20.23
N ILE A 119 -11.79 15.17 -19.07
CA ILE A 119 -11.11 14.99 -17.79
C ILE A 119 -12.15 14.64 -16.74
N LEU A 120 -12.00 13.47 -16.12
CA LEU A 120 -12.86 13.00 -15.03
C LEU A 120 -12.04 12.83 -13.75
N SER A 121 -12.47 13.46 -12.67
CA SER A 121 -11.94 13.23 -11.32
C SER A 121 -13.07 12.82 -10.39
N VAL A 122 -12.87 11.73 -9.66
CA VAL A 122 -13.81 11.21 -8.65
C VAL A 122 -13.22 11.24 -7.24
N ASN A 123 -12.20 12.08 -7.02
CA ASN A 123 -11.48 12.15 -5.74
C ASN A 123 -12.31 12.61 -4.54
N LEU A 124 -13.48 13.21 -4.79
CA LEU A 124 -14.46 13.56 -3.76
C LEU A 124 -15.42 12.41 -3.44
N CYS A 125 -15.21 11.22 -4.02
CA CYS A 125 -15.99 10.01 -3.79
C CYS A 125 -15.08 8.88 -3.27
N PRO A 126 -14.52 8.98 -2.04
CA PRO A 126 -13.57 7.97 -1.53
C PRO A 126 -14.19 6.57 -1.36
N GLY A 127 -15.51 6.49 -1.13
CA GLY A 127 -16.27 5.23 -1.03
C GLY A 127 -16.89 4.74 -2.34
N ILE A 128 -16.42 5.22 -3.50
CA ILE A 128 -16.93 4.76 -4.80
C ILE A 128 -16.52 3.32 -5.07
N LYS A 129 -17.51 2.47 -5.39
CA LYS A 129 -17.33 1.04 -5.69
C LYS A 129 -17.48 0.73 -7.16
N ILE A 130 -18.36 1.45 -7.85
CA ILE A 130 -18.69 1.22 -9.26
C ILE A 130 -18.49 2.52 -10.03
N LEU A 131 -17.58 2.49 -10.99
CA LEU A 131 -17.37 3.58 -11.95
C LEU A 131 -17.48 3.06 -13.39
N ASP A 132 -18.53 3.47 -14.08
CA ASP A 132 -18.67 3.28 -15.53
C ASP A 132 -18.50 4.62 -16.24
N CYS A 133 -17.35 4.79 -16.88
CA CYS A 133 -17.02 5.92 -17.74
C CYS A 133 -16.66 5.45 -19.16
N SER A 134 -17.26 4.33 -19.58
CA SER A 134 -17.03 3.71 -20.88
C SER A 134 -17.57 4.56 -22.03
N ASN A 135 -17.05 4.34 -23.24
CA ASN A 135 -17.50 5.02 -24.46
C ASN A 135 -17.39 6.55 -24.38
N ASN A 136 -16.36 7.03 -23.69
CA ASN A 136 -15.98 8.44 -23.66
C ASN A 136 -14.73 8.64 -24.53
N ASP A 137 -14.93 8.77 -25.83
CA ASP A 137 -13.87 8.83 -26.86
C ASP A 137 -12.99 10.08 -26.80
N LYS A 138 -13.33 11.05 -25.94
CA LYS A 138 -12.54 12.25 -25.63
C LYS A 138 -11.83 12.19 -24.29
N LEU A 139 -12.10 11.18 -23.45
CA LEU A 139 -11.54 11.07 -22.11
C LEU A 139 -10.03 10.79 -22.20
N ILE A 140 -9.22 11.79 -21.86
CA ILE A 140 -7.76 11.75 -21.86
C ILE A 140 -7.16 11.64 -20.46
N ASN A 141 -7.94 11.97 -19.42
CA ASN A 141 -7.49 11.89 -18.04
C ASN A 141 -8.61 11.37 -17.13
N LEU A 142 -8.25 10.40 -16.29
CA LEU A 142 -9.09 9.84 -15.25
C LEU A 142 -8.31 9.81 -13.94
N ASP A 143 -8.80 10.55 -12.93
CA ASP A 143 -8.21 10.59 -11.60
C ASP A 143 -9.11 9.84 -10.59
N ILE A 144 -8.57 8.71 -10.13
CA ILE A 144 -9.15 7.79 -9.15
C ILE A 144 -8.28 7.65 -7.90
N SER A 145 -7.41 8.62 -7.64
CA SER A 145 -6.37 8.51 -6.61
C SER A 145 -6.91 8.33 -5.18
N ASN A 146 -8.13 8.77 -4.88
CA ASN A 146 -8.77 8.56 -3.57
C ASN A 146 -9.77 7.39 -3.53
N CYS A 147 -9.93 6.63 -4.61
CA CYS A 147 -10.97 5.61 -4.74
C CYS A 147 -10.51 4.24 -4.20
N THR A 148 -10.33 4.12 -2.89
CA THR A 148 -9.76 2.91 -2.27
C THR A 148 -10.70 1.71 -2.26
N GLU A 149 -12.01 1.93 -2.42
CA GLU A 149 -13.04 0.88 -2.41
C GLU A 149 -13.51 0.48 -3.83
N LEU A 150 -12.79 0.85 -4.88
CA LEU A 150 -13.23 0.65 -6.26
C LEU A 150 -13.18 -0.85 -6.65
N GLU A 151 -14.35 -1.44 -6.86
CA GLU A 151 -14.55 -2.87 -7.19
C GLU A 151 -14.82 -3.08 -8.69
N PHE A 152 -15.38 -2.06 -9.36
CA PHE A 152 -15.67 -2.08 -10.80
C PHE A 152 -15.23 -0.78 -11.47
N LEU A 153 -14.47 -0.91 -12.55
CA LEU A 153 -14.08 0.19 -13.41
C LEU A 153 -14.21 -0.21 -14.89
N ASP A 154 -15.10 0.48 -15.61
CA ASP A 154 -15.13 0.44 -17.07
C ASP A 154 -14.74 1.82 -17.62
N CYS A 155 -13.54 1.93 -18.17
CA CYS A 155 -13.07 3.09 -18.91
C CYS A 155 -12.75 2.72 -20.37
N SER A 156 -13.35 1.64 -20.88
CA SER A 156 -13.17 1.19 -22.27
C SER A 156 -13.63 2.26 -23.27
N ASN A 157 -13.06 2.21 -24.48
CA ASN A 157 -13.35 3.17 -25.55
C ASN A 157 -13.05 4.63 -25.15
N SER A 158 -11.99 4.85 -24.38
CA SER A 158 -11.44 6.17 -24.04
C SER A 158 -10.11 6.44 -24.77
N LYS A 159 -9.56 7.65 -24.62
CA LYS A 159 -8.24 8.07 -25.13
C LYS A 159 -7.18 8.13 -24.04
N LEU A 160 -7.42 7.45 -22.92
CA LEU A 160 -6.46 7.35 -21.82
C LEU A 160 -5.16 6.70 -22.33
N THR A 161 -4.02 7.32 -22.00
CA THR A 161 -2.68 6.79 -22.32
C THR A 161 -2.03 6.10 -21.13
N SER A 162 -2.39 6.53 -19.92
CA SER A 162 -2.03 5.88 -18.66
C SER A 162 -3.15 5.99 -17.63
N LEU A 163 -3.21 5.03 -16.71
CA LEU A 163 -4.09 5.06 -15.56
C LEU A 163 -3.34 4.58 -14.32
N ASP A 164 -3.41 5.36 -13.25
CA ASP A 164 -2.83 5.00 -11.96
C ASP A 164 -3.88 4.31 -11.08
N ILE A 165 -3.66 3.03 -10.81
CA ILE A 165 -4.50 2.20 -9.93
C ILE A 165 -3.82 1.91 -8.59
N SER A 166 -2.74 2.62 -8.26
CA SER A 166 -1.90 2.43 -7.07
C SER A 166 -2.64 2.37 -5.73
N ASN A 167 -3.78 3.05 -5.64
CA ASN A 167 -4.59 3.14 -4.42
C ASN A 167 -5.86 2.28 -4.49
N CYS A 168 -6.06 1.51 -5.57
CA CYS A 168 -7.22 0.64 -5.78
C CYS A 168 -6.80 -0.82 -5.61
N GLU A 169 -6.81 -1.33 -4.37
CA GLU A 169 -6.30 -2.68 -4.03
C GLU A 169 -6.99 -3.80 -4.84
N TYR A 170 -8.33 -3.77 -4.92
CA TYR A 170 -9.08 -4.75 -5.70
C TYR A 170 -8.73 -4.74 -7.20
N LEU A 171 -8.57 -3.55 -7.81
CA LEU A 171 -8.19 -3.44 -9.22
C LEU A 171 -6.76 -3.91 -9.49
N LEU A 172 -5.84 -3.73 -8.52
CA LEU A 172 -4.48 -4.25 -8.61
C LEU A 172 -4.50 -5.79 -8.66
N GLU A 173 -5.18 -6.43 -7.70
CA GLU A 173 -5.31 -7.89 -7.66
C GLU A 173 -5.94 -8.44 -8.94
N GLU A 174 -7.04 -7.82 -9.40
CA GLU A 174 -7.76 -8.24 -10.59
C GLU A 174 -6.92 -8.07 -11.87
N TYR A 175 -6.13 -7.01 -11.98
CA TYR A 175 -5.22 -6.77 -13.11
C TYR A 175 -4.09 -7.81 -13.16
N GLU A 176 -3.48 -8.13 -12.01
CA GLU A 176 -2.39 -9.11 -11.91
C GLU A 176 -2.85 -10.54 -12.21
N GLN A 177 -4.06 -10.92 -11.77
CA GLN A 177 -4.56 -12.28 -11.93
C GLN A 177 -5.09 -12.58 -13.35
N ASN A 178 -5.65 -11.58 -14.04
CA ASN A 178 -6.46 -11.84 -15.24
C ASN A 178 -5.79 -11.54 -16.58
N ASN A 179 -4.49 -11.23 -16.62
CA ASN A 179 -3.73 -11.02 -17.86
C ASN A 179 -4.47 -10.16 -18.92
N ASN A 180 -5.10 -9.06 -18.49
CA ASN A 180 -5.89 -8.15 -19.34
C ASN A 180 -7.23 -8.70 -19.89
N LYS A 181 -7.88 -9.67 -19.22
CA LYS A 181 -9.22 -10.18 -19.59
C LYS A 181 -10.29 -10.02 -18.49
N SER A 182 -10.06 -9.12 -17.54
CA SER A 182 -11.00 -8.89 -16.43
C SER A 182 -12.36 -8.39 -16.95
N LYS A 183 -13.44 -8.90 -16.34
CA LYS A 183 -14.80 -8.35 -16.54
C LYS A 183 -15.07 -7.12 -15.66
N MET A 184 -14.37 -7.01 -14.53
CA MET A 184 -14.58 -5.97 -13.52
C MET A 184 -13.70 -4.74 -13.78
N PHE A 185 -12.56 -4.92 -14.45
CA PHE A 185 -11.68 -3.84 -14.87
C PHE A 185 -11.47 -3.86 -16.39
N LYS A 186 -12.10 -2.92 -17.08
CA LYS A 186 -12.04 -2.78 -18.54
C LYS A 186 -11.45 -1.43 -18.92
N TYR A 187 -10.54 -1.45 -19.89
CA TYR A 187 -9.77 -0.29 -20.31
C TYR A 187 -9.36 -0.41 -21.79
N PRO A 188 -8.98 0.70 -22.46
CA PRO A 188 -8.55 0.66 -23.85
C PRO A 188 -7.27 -0.15 -24.05
N SER A 189 -7.14 -0.77 -25.22
CA SER A 189 -5.92 -1.49 -25.63
C SER A 189 -4.71 -0.54 -25.67
N GLY A 190 -3.57 -0.97 -25.14
CA GLY A 190 -2.34 -0.17 -25.12
C GLY A 190 -2.26 0.85 -23.98
N LEU A 191 -3.24 0.88 -23.07
CA LEU A 191 -3.19 1.69 -21.87
C LEU A 191 -2.01 1.26 -20.96
N LYS A 192 -1.19 2.23 -20.55
CA LYS A 192 -0.16 2.00 -19.54
C LYS A 192 -0.76 2.02 -18.14
N ILE A 193 -0.86 0.86 -17.49
CA ILE A 193 -1.27 0.79 -16.08
C ILE A 193 -0.07 1.15 -15.18
N ILE A 194 -0.28 2.14 -14.31
CA ILE A 194 0.65 2.54 -13.26
C ILE A 194 0.18 1.87 -11.96
N GLN A 195 1.11 1.23 -11.26
CA GLN A 195 0.86 0.50 -10.03
C GLN A 195 1.82 0.99 -8.95
N LYS A 196 1.38 0.91 -7.70
CA LYS A 196 2.25 1.14 -6.56
C LYS A 196 3.16 -0.07 -6.45
N ARG A 197 4.44 0.10 -6.76
CA ARG A 197 5.44 -0.92 -6.45
C ARG A 197 5.62 -0.97 -4.93
N ILE A 198 4.84 -1.80 -4.25
CA ILE A 198 5.06 -2.08 -2.83
C ILE A 198 6.41 -2.80 -2.74
N THR A 199 7.40 -2.11 -2.21
CA THR A 199 8.71 -2.70 -2.03
C THR A 199 8.66 -3.63 -0.82
N LYS A 200 8.99 -4.90 -1.01
CA LYS A 200 8.95 -5.91 0.05
C LYS A 200 10.17 -5.74 0.96
N ASN A 201 9.96 -5.29 2.19
CA ASN A 201 11.04 -5.07 3.13
C ASN A 201 11.40 -6.38 3.85
N LEU A 202 12.63 -6.85 3.63
CA LEU A 202 13.24 -8.03 4.22
C LEU A 202 14.20 -7.61 5.33
N ILE A 203 13.95 -8.04 6.56
CA ILE A 203 14.83 -7.76 7.68
C ILE A 203 15.67 -8.99 7.96
N ILE A 204 17.00 -8.82 7.98
CA ILE A 204 17.90 -9.91 8.36
C ILE A 204 18.27 -9.74 9.83
N ILE A 205 18.03 -10.79 10.63
CA ILE A 205 18.35 -10.83 12.05
C ILE A 205 19.18 -12.07 12.39
N GLY A 206 19.98 -12.04 13.46
CA GLY A 206 20.83 -13.17 13.84
C GLY A 206 22.12 -12.78 14.55
N ARG A 207 22.76 -13.75 15.21
CA ARG A 207 23.97 -13.52 16.00
C ARG A 207 25.14 -12.99 15.14
N THR A 208 26.08 -12.33 15.78
CA THR A 208 27.36 -11.99 15.15
C THR A 208 28.05 -13.25 14.61
N GLY A 209 28.56 -13.16 13.38
CA GLY A 209 29.20 -14.29 12.71
C GLY A 209 28.26 -15.39 12.18
N SER A 210 26.93 -15.20 12.20
CA SER A 210 25.98 -16.16 11.59
C SER A 210 25.87 -16.05 10.06
N GLY A 211 26.56 -15.09 9.44
CA GLY A 211 26.53 -14.89 7.99
C GLY A 211 25.39 -14.00 7.50
N LYS A 212 24.88 -13.06 8.33
CA LYS A 212 23.86 -12.08 7.93
C LYS A 212 24.28 -11.26 6.71
N SER A 213 25.42 -10.58 6.78
CA SER A 213 25.94 -9.73 5.71
C SER A 213 26.25 -10.52 4.45
N THR A 214 26.77 -11.74 4.59
CA THR A 214 26.91 -12.69 3.48
C THR A 214 25.55 -13.02 2.85
N LEU A 215 24.51 -13.29 3.64
CA LEU A 215 23.16 -13.53 3.11
C LEU A 215 22.60 -12.27 2.44
N SER A 216 22.82 -11.08 2.99
CA SER A 216 22.44 -9.80 2.38
C SER A 216 23.05 -9.66 0.99
N ASN A 217 24.37 -9.85 0.87
CA ASN A 217 25.11 -9.85 -0.39
C ASN A 217 24.58 -10.90 -1.39
N VAL A 218 24.30 -12.12 -0.91
CA VAL A 218 23.72 -13.19 -1.73
C VAL A 218 22.33 -12.84 -2.23
N LEU A 219 21.50 -12.15 -1.44
CA LEU A 219 20.14 -11.73 -1.82
C LEU A 219 20.14 -10.51 -2.74
N THR A 220 21.05 -9.56 -2.56
CA THR A 220 21.14 -8.36 -3.42
C THR A 220 21.98 -8.59 -4.68
N GLY A 221 22.87 -9.57 -4.66
CA GLY A 221 23.74 -9.93 -5.78
C GLY A 221 24.92 -8.97 -5.87
N SER A 222 25.43 -8.57 -4.71
CA SER A 222 26.45 -7.54 -4.57
C SER A 222 27.42 -7.85 -3.43
N GLU A 223 28.38 -6.95 -3.20
CA GLU A 223 29.38 -7.05 -2.11
C GLU A 223 29.31 -5.83 -1.15
N ASP A 224 28.22 -5.06 -1.21
CA ASP A 224 28.04 -3.82 -0.44
C ASP A 224 27.96 -4.00 1.08
N PHE A 225 27.64 -5.21 1.56
CA PHE A 225 27.61 -5.52 2.99
C PHE A 225 28.98 -6.11 3.38
N GLU A 226 29.72 -5.47 4.27
CA GLU A 226 31.06 -5.92 4.67
C GLU A 226 31.01 -7.32 5.31
N GLU A 227 31.70 -8.29 4.69
CA GLU A 227 31.88 -9.64 5.22
C GLU A 227 33.16 -9.70 6.07
N SER A 228 33.08 -10.16 7.32
CA SER A 228 34.27 -10.38 8.16
C SER A 228 34.18 -11.68 8.97
N ASP A 229 35.33 -12.35 9.14
CA ASP A 229 35.48 -13.59 9.89
C ASP A 229 35.61 -13.38 11.42
N CYS A 230 35.70 -12.12 11.88
CA CYS A 230 36.05 -11.77 13.26
C CYS A 230 34.97 -10.93 13.97
N SER A 231 34.88 -11.13 15.29
CA SER A 231 33.92 -10.59 16.27
C SER A 231 33.91 -9.06 16.48
N ASN A 232 34.36 -8.25 15.52
CA ASN A 232 34.45 -6.79 15.69
C ASN A 232 33.39 -6.10 14.82
N SER A 233 32.12 -6.18 15.23
CA SER A 233 31.05 -5.42 14.53
C SER A 233 31.10 -3.95 14.95
N VAL A 234 31.81 -3.12 14.16
CA VAL A 234 31.80 -1.65 14.25
C VAL A 234 30.89 -1.05 13.17
N THR A 235 29.69 -1.60 13.00
CA THR A 235 28.65 -0.99 12.16
C THR A 235 27.67 -0.23 13.04
N MET A 236 27.69 1.11 12.99
CA MET A 236 26.82 1.95 13.83
C MET A 236 25.47 2.30 13.19
N ASN A 237 25.22 1.94 11.90
CA ASN A 237 24.02 2.32 11.13
C ASN A 237 23.46 1.14 10.30
N PHE A 238 22.14 1.11 10.08
CA PHE A 238 21.46 0.14 9.20
C PHE A 238 21.88 0.31 7.75
N GLN A 239 22.13 -0.81 7.05
CA GLN A 239 22.34 -0.82 5.61
C GLN A 239 21.05 -1.29 4.93
N LYS A 240 20.48 -0.45 4.06
CA LYS A 240 19.31 -0.77 3.23
C LYS A 240 19.74 -0.85 1.78
N LYS A 241 19.41 -1.93 1.10
CA LYS A 241 19.68 -2.10 -0.33
C LYS A 241 18.49 -2.71 -1.07
N GLY A 242 18.09 -2.04 -2.15
CA GLY A 242 17.02 -2.50 -3.03
C GLY A 242 17.52 -3.47 -4.10
N PHE A 243 16.69 -4.41 -4.50
CA PHE A 243 16.91 -5.29 -5.65
C PHE A 243 15.57 -5.74 -6.27
N GLU A 244 15.60 -6.25 -7.50
CA GLU A 244 14.42 -6.79 -8.18
C GLU A 244 14.57 -8.29 -8.45
N TRP A 245 13.48 -9.03 -8.34
CA TRP A 245 13.39 -10.44 -8.72
C TRP A 245 12.00 -10.77 -9.24
N ASN A 246 11.93 -11.33 -10.46
CA ASN A 246 10.67 -11.69 -11.14
C ASN A 246 9.60 -10.58 -11.10
N GLY A 247 10.00 -9.33 -11.34
CA GLY A 247 9.12 -8.16 -11.35
C GLY A 247 8.72 -7.62 -9.97
N LYS A 248 9.08 -8.30 -8.87
CA LYS A 248 8.89 -7.80 -7.50
C LYS A 248 10.10 -7.00 -7.04
N SER A 249 9.85 -5.87 -6.38
CA SER A 249 10.89 -5.06 -5.75
C SER A 249 11.04 -5.45 -4.29
N PHE A 250 12.29 -5.63 -3.84
CA PHE A 250 12.64 -5.99 -2.48
C PHE A 250 13.65 -5.01 -1.91
N ASN A 251 13.60 -4.80 -0.60
CA ASN A 251 14.64 -4.12 0.16
C ASN A 251 15.21 -5.07 1.19
N VAL A 252 16.51 -5.34 1.15
CA VAL A 252 17.20 -5.96 2.28
C VAL A 252 17.58 -4.88 3.27
N VAL A 253 17.25 -5.10 4.54
CA VAL A 253 17.74 -4.30 5.66
C VAL A 253 18.56 -5.20 6.58
N ASP A 254 19.87 -5.00 6.52
CA ASP A 254 20.81 -5.68 7.40
C ASP A 254 20.98 -4.89 8.69
N ASN A 255 20.94 -5.59 9.81
CA ASN A 255 21.08 -5.02 11.14
C ASN A 255 22.41 -5.40 11.79
N VAL A 256 22.81 -4.55 12.74
CA VAL A 256 23.93 -4.86 13.64
C VAL A 256 23.62 -6.16 14.39
N GLY A 257 24.56 -7.11 14.39
CA GLY A 257 24.39 -8.39 15.08
C GLY A 257 23.98 -8.23 16.55
N PHE A 258 23.01 -9.02 16.99
CA PHE A 258 22.34 -8.95 18.30
C PHE A 258 23.26 -9.13 19.52
N TYR A 259 24.54 -9.47 19.33
CA TYR A 259 25.47 -9.87 20.38
C TYR A 259 26.74 -9.04 20.33
N ASN A 260 26.59 -7.71 20.26
CA ASN A 260 27.72 -6.82 20.54
C ASN A 260 27.85 -6.69 22.06
N THR A 261 29.04 -6.94 22.61
CA THR A 261 29.34 -7.07 24.05
C THR A 261 29.16 -5.78 24.87
N HIS A 262 28.59 -4.71 24.28
CA HIS A 262 28.48 -3.39 24.91
C HIS A 262 27.10 -2.71 24.80
N LEU A 263 26.12 -3.31 24.11
CA LEU A 263 24.76 -2.77 24.01
C LEU A 263 23.75 -3.72 24.64
N SER A 264 22.81 -3.17 25.42
CA SER A 264 21.69 -3.94 25.91
C SER A 264 20.77 -4.33 24.74
N VAL A 265 20.13 -5.50 24.86
CA VAL A 265 19.16 -6.00 23.89
C VAL A 265 18.09 -4.94 23.56
N ASN A 266 17.68 -4.16 24.56
CA ASN A 266 16.70 -3.09 24.39
C ASN A 266 17.24 -1.98 23.47
N GLU A 267 18.48 -1.53 23.62
CA GLU A 267 19.05 -0.45 22.80
C GLU A 267 19.16 -0.83 21.31
N VAL A 268 19.51 -2.08 21.02
CA VAL A 268 19.52 -2.61 19.64
C VAL A 268 18.12 -2.55 19.05
N TRP A 269 17.11 -3.01 19.78
CA TRP A 269 15.73 -3.04 19.30
C TRP A 269 15.07 -1.66 19.22
N HIS A 270 15.43 -0.69 20.05
CA HIS A 270 14.96 0.70 19.90
C HIS A 270 15.48 1.32 18.60
N LYS A 271 16.76 1.06 18.25
CA LYS A 271 17.34 1.50 16.97
C LYS A 271 16.62 0.85 15.79
N ILE A 272 16.31 -0.44 15.92
CA ILE A 272 15.52 -1.19 14.94
C ILE A 272 14.12 -0.57 14.77
N ALA A 273 13.35 -0.41 15.83
CA ALA A 273 12.01 0.15 15.78
C ALA A 273 11.99 1.58 15.22
N ARG A 274 12.93 2.44 15.65
CA ARG A 274 13.07 3.82 15.14
C ARG A 274 13.39 3.83 13.65
N SER A 275 14.35 3.01 13.22
CA SER A 275 14.75 2.91 11.83
C SER A 275 13.62 2.36 10.95
N PHE A 276 12.89 1.35 11.43
CA PHE A 276 11.74 0.79 10.74
C PHE A 276 10.65 1.85 10.54
N CYS A 277 10.29 2.57 11.61
CA CYS A 277 9.31 3.63 11.53
C CYS A 277 9.73 4.79 10.59
N SER A 278 11.03 5.05 10.43
CA SER A 278 11.52 6.14 9.58
C SER A 278 11.88 5.74 8.14
N THR A 279 12.10 4.45 7.85
CA THR A 279 12.63 3.99 6.54
C THR A 279 11.81 2.89 5.86
N MET A 280 10.78 2.36 6.52
CA MET A 280 9.92 1.28 6.03
C MET A 280 8.44 1.66 6.17
N SER A 281 8.00 2.72 5.50
CA SER A 281 6.58 3.11 5.51
C SER A 281 5.68 2.02 4.90
N GLU A 282 6.23 1.10 4.10
CA GLU A 282 5.52 -0.06 3.55
C GLU A 282 5.41 -1.26 4.53
N GLY A 283 5.92 -1.15 5.75
CA GLY A 283 5.88 -2.24 6.74
C GLY A 283 6.94 -3.32 6.52
N ILE A 284 6.78 -4.47 7.19
CA ILE A 284 7.72 -5.61 7.18
C ILE A 284 7.12 -6.77 6.38
N SER A 285 7.77 -7.20 5.30
CA SER A 285 7.30 -8.35 4.52
C SER A 285 7.82 -9.67 5.06
N GLN A 286 9.06 -9.72 5.53
CA GLN A 286 9.64 -10.94 6.11
C GLN A 286 10.82 -10.59 7.03
N ILE A 287 10.96 -11.34 8.12
CA ILE A 287 12.12 -11.37 8.99
C ILE A 287 12.87 -12.70 8.73
N LEU A 288 14.14 -12.61 8.33
CA LEU A 288 15.03 -13.75 8.12
C LEU A 288 15.92 -13.92 9.35
N LEU A 289 15.59 -14.89 10.20
CA LEU A 289 16.42 -15.25 11.36
C LEU A 289 17.54 -16.20 10.92
N VAL A 290 18.73 -15.64 10.77
CA VAL A 290 19.94 -16.31 10.27
C VAL A 290 20.67 -17.01 11.41
N ILE A 291 20.78 -18.32 11.27
CA ILE A 291 21.33 -19.22 12.27
C ILE A 291 22.48 -20.01 11.65
N ASP A 292 23.62 -20.01 12.34
CA ASP A 292 24.75 -20.87 12.01
C ASP A 292 24.50 -22.29 12.54
N ASP A 293 24.53 -23.28 11.64
CA ASP A 293 24.29 -24.70 11.94
C ASP A 293 25.19 -25.24 13.06
N SER A 294 26.45 -24.77 13.09
CA SER A 294 27.49 -25.25 14.00
C SER A 294 27.38 -24.70 15.43
N ARG A 295 26.59 -23.64 15.63
CA ARG A 295 26.56 -22.89 16.91
C ARG A 295 25.15 -22.58 17.38
N PHE A 296 24.18 -23.40 16.99
CA PHE A 296 22.76 -23.23 17.28
C PHE A 296 22.39 -23.61 18.73
N SER A 297 21.52 -22.82 19.36
CA SER A 297 20.76 -23.25 20.54
C SER A 297 19.27 -22.89 20.43
N ALA A 298 18.39 -23.82 20.80
CA ALA A 298 16.93 -23.58 20.83
C ALA A 298 16.58 -22.38 21.75
N ALA A 299 17.33 -22.23 22.85
CA ALA A 299 17.18 -21.12 23.79
C ALA A 299 17.43 -19.73 23.13
N GLU A 300 18.37 -19.63 22.19
CA GLU A 300 18.60 -18.37 21.46
C GLU A 300 17.39 -18.00 20.57
N VAL A 301 16.79 -18.98 19.91
CA VAL A 301 15.59 -18.76 19.08
C VAL A 301 14.39 -18.36 19.92
N ASP A 302 14.15 -19.07 21.03
CA ASP A 302 13.05 -18.76 21.95
C ASP A 302 13.21 -17.35 22.54
N LYS A 303 14.45 -16.96 22.89
CA LYS A 303 14.75 -15.61 23.36
C LYS A 303 14.45 -14.57 22.28
N THR A 304 14.86 -14.82 21.03
CA THR A 304 14.57 -13.91 19.91
C THR A 304 13.07 -13.79 19.64
N PHE A 305 12.31 -14.88 19.71
CA PHE A 305 10.85 -14.83 19.56
C PHE A 305 10.17 -14.11 20.71
N GLY A 306 10.58 -14.36 21.96
CA GLY A 306 10.07 -13.63 23.12
C GLY A 306 10.28 -12.12 23.00
N LEU A 307 11.44 -11.72 22.47
CA LEU A 307 11.75 -10.32 22.17
C LEU A 307 10.84 -9.73 21.07
N LEU A 308 10.69 -10.43 19.95
CA LEU A 308 9.81 -10.00 18.86
C LEU A 308 8.36 -9.80 19.37
N ASN A 309 7.85 -10.76 20.14
CA ASN A 309 6.50 -10.68 20.73
C ASN A 309 6.34 -9.48 21.67
N SER A 310 7.35 -9.20 22.49
CA SER A 310 7.28 -8.09 23.45
C SER A 310 7.14 -6.72 22.77
N ILE A 311 7.60 -6.59 21.51
CA ILE A 311 7.64 -5.32 20.77
C ILE A 311 6.47 -5.25 19.78
N PHE A 312 6.35 -6.26 18.93
CA PHE A 312 5.48 -6.25 17.75
C PHE A 312 4.19 -7.08 17.91
N GLU A 313 3.86 -7.52 19.13
CA GLU A 313 2.77 -8.48 19.40
C GLU A 313 3.05 -9.85 18.75
N ASN A 314 2.18 -10.84 18.97
CA ASN A 314 2.46 -12.22 18.54
C ASN A 314 2.41 -12.40 17.01
N ASP A 315 1.67 -11.54 16.31
CA ASP A 315 1.40 -11.66 14.87
C ASP A 315 2.66 -11.46 14.02
N ILE A 316 3.68 -10.75 14.53
CA ILE A 316 4.97 -10.57 13.84
C ILE A 316 5.65 -11.91 13.54
N LEU A 317 5.40 -12.93 14.37
CA LEU A 317 6.09 -14.20 14.25
C LEU A 317 5.64 -15.01 13.03
N ASP A 318 4.49 -14.68 12.45
CA ASP A 318 4.02 -15.28 11.18
C ASP A 318 4.86 -14.78 10.00
N TYR A 319 5.57 -13.66 10.18
CA TYR A 319 6.50 -13.09 9.20
C TYR A 319 7.95 -13.51 9.45
N VAL A 320 8.24 -14.47 10.34
CA VAL A 320 9.61 -14.93 10.61
C VAL A 320 9.93 -16.25 9.90
N THR A 321 10.96 -16.23 9.05
CA THR A 321 11.56 -17.42 8.42
C THR A 321 12.91 -17.70 9.06
N ILE A 322 13.19 -18.96 9.36
CA ILE A 322 14.51 -19.36 9.87
C ILE A 322 15.40 -19.75 8.69
N VAL A 323 16.56 -19.13 8.59
CA VAL A 323 17.55 -19.40 7.54
C VAL A 323 18.77 -20.04 8.18
N ARG A 324 19.00 -21.33 7.91
CA ARG A 324 20.21 -22.03 8.37
C ARG A 324 21.32 -21.88 7.35
N THR A 325 22.44 -21.29 7.79
CA THR A 325 23.64 -21.04 7.00
C THR A 325 24.75 -22.03 7.34
N LYS A 326 25.80 -22.06 6.50
CA LYS A 326 26.94 -23.00 6.59
C LYS A 326 26.53 -24.47 6.53
N PHE A 327 25.44 -24.73 5.80
CA PHE A 327 24.87 -26.04 5.70
C PHE A 327 25.53 -26.85 4.58
N SER A 328 26.62 -27.56 4.88
CA SER A 328 27.34 -28.38 3.90
C SER A 328 26.56 -29.65 3.56
N ASN A 329 25.89 -29.64 2.40
CA ASN A 329 25.31 -30.77 1.66
C ASN A 329 24.93 -32.05 2.46
N PHE A 330 23.62 -32.24 2.62
CA PHE A 330 22.95 -33.49 3.03
C PHE A 330 23.53 -34.76 2.36
N LYS A 331 24.48 -35.40 3.01
CA LYS A 331 24.72 -36.85 2.84
C LYS A 331 24.72 -37.61 4.18
N SER A 332 24.53 -36.90 5.30
CA SER A 332 24.45 -37.47 6.66
C SER A 332 23.00 -37.63 7.12
N LYS A 333 22.55 -38.88 7.27
CA LYS A 333 21.21 -39.21 7.80
C LYS A 333 20.99 -38.68 9.23
N LYS A 334 22.05 -38.58 10.04
CA LYS A 334 22.02 -38.04 11.41
C LYS A 334 21.67 -36.54 11.46
N GLU A 335 22.15 -35.74 10.52
CA GLU A 335 21.89 -34.29 10.47
C GLU A 335 20.46 -34.00 9.97
N CYS A 336 19.93 -34.83 9.07
CA CYS A 336 18.51 -34.81 8.66
C CYS A 336 17.58 -35.06 9.87
N ASP A 337 17.91 -36.06 10.69
CA ASP A 337 17.13 -36.42 11.85
C ASP A 337 17.22 -35.34 12.95
N ALA A 338 18.35 -34.65 13.10
CA ALA A 338 18.49 -33.47 13.97
C ALA A 338 17.63 -32.27 13.50
N GLY A 339 17.56 -32.02 12.19
CA GLY A 339 16.66 -31.00 11.61
C GLY A 339 15.17 -31.29 11.81
N LYS A 340 14.76 -32.57 11.68
CA LYS A 340 13.40 -33.03 11.98
C LYS A 340 13.06 -32.94 13.48
N LYS A 341 14.03 -33.22 14.35
CA LYS A 341 13.89 -33.07 15.81
C LYS A 341 13.68 -31.60 16.19
N LEU A 342 14.41 -30.69 15.55
CA LEU A 342 14.27 -29.24 15.69
C LEU A 342 12.85 -28.73 15.39
N ARG A 343 12.25 -29.19 14.27
CA ARG A 343 10.88 -28.83 13.89
C ARG A 343 9.85 -29.27 14.95
N ASN A 344 10.15 -30.34 15.69
CA ASN A 344 9.30 -30.89 16.73
C ASN A 344 9.55 -30.25 18.11
N GLU A 345 10.76 -29.76 18.39
CA GLU A 345 11.14 -29.09 19.65
C GLU A 345 10.76 -27.61 19.68
N MET A 346 10.64 -26.96 18.51
CA MET A 346 10.14 -25.59 18.42
C MET A 346 8.63 -25.56 18.68
N MET A 347 8.19 -24.74 19.65
CA MET A 347 6.79 -24.58 20.12
C MET A 347 5.77 -24.14 19.03
N ASN A 348 6.17 -24.03 17.76
CA ASN A 348 5.26 -23.67 16.68
C ASN A 348 5.57 -24.45 15.36
N PRO A 349 4.86 -25.56 15.09
CA PRO A 349 5.14 -26.48 13.97
C PRO A 349 4.85 -25.92 12.56
N ARG A 350 4.40 -24.66 12.46
CA ARG A 350 4.01 -24.01 11.19
C ARG A 350 5.13 -23.24 10.49
N ARG A 351 6.34 -23.15 11.06
CA ARG A 351 7.39 -22.27 10.49
C ARG A 351 8.31 -22.98 9.52
N ASP A 352 8.55 -22.31 8.41
CA ASP A 352 9.46 -22.78 7.37
C ASP A 352 10.92 -22.54 7.77
N ILE A 353 11.75 -23.56 7.51
CA ILE A 353 13.20 -23.50 7.67
C ILE A 353 13.80 -23.60 6.27
N VAL A 354 14.55 -22.58 5.89
CA VAL A 354 15.26 -22.55 4.60
C VAL A 354 16.73 -22.84 4.85
N TYR A 355 17.28 -23.78 4.09
CA TYR A 355 18.67 -24.21 4.20
C TYR A 355 19.47 -23.64 3.04
N VAL A 356 20.55 -22.93 3.35
CA VAL A 356 21.45 -22.34 2.36
C VAL A 356 22.90 -22.52 2.77
N ASN A 357 23.77 -22.58 1.78
CA ASN A 357 25.21 -22.57 1.99
C ASN A 357 25.82 -21.37 1.28
N ASN A 358 26.49 -20.51 2.03
CA ASN A 358 27.10 -19.29 1.52
C ASN A 358 28.59 -19.28 1.87
N PRO A 359 29.40 -20.15 1.23
CA PRO A 359 30.83 -20.26 1.53
C PRO A 359 31.59 -18.96 1.18
N PRO A 360 32.78 -18.70 1.75
CA PRO A 360 33.56 -17.51 1.45
C PRO A 360 33.99 -17.47 -0.02
N THR A 361 33.91 -16.31 -0.66
CA THR A 361 34.39 -16.10 -2.04
C THR A 361 35.61 -15.20 -2.12
N ASN A 362 35.92 -14.48 -1.03
CA ASN A 362 37.12 -13.67 -0.90
C ASN A 362 38.20 -14.48 -0.17
N ILE A 363 38.74 -15.48 -0.88
CA ILE A 363 39.81 -16.35 -0.39
C ILE A 363 41.12 -15.83 -0.98
N GLN A 364 42.21 -15.84 -0.21
CA GLN A 364 43.53 -15.52 -0.74
C GLN A 364 43.91 -16.58 -1.78
N ILE A 365 44.18 -16.15 -3.00
CA ILE A 365 44.56 -17.05 -4.10
C ILE A 365 46.07 -17.23 -4.05
N THR A 366 46.52 -18.44 -3.72
CA THR A 366 47.93 -18.80 -3.68
C THR A 366 48.31 -19.83 -4.74
N ASP A 367 47.34 -20.59 -5.25
CA ASP A 367 47.48 -21.57 -6.33
C ASP A 367 46.22 -21.70 -7.19
N GLU A 368 46.26 -22.58 -8.21
CA GLU A 368 45.12 -22.86 -9.10
C GLU A 368 43.95 -23.55 -8.37
N GLU A 369 44.21 -24.29 -7.28
CA GLU A 369 43.17 -24.94 -6.48
C GLU A 369 42.29 -23.89 -5.77
N ASP A 370 42.90 -22.83 -5.24
CA ASP A 370 42.18 -21.70 -4.63
C ASP A 370 41.24 -21.00 -5.63
N GLU A 371 41.67 -20.84 -6.89
CA GLU A 371 40.82 -20.26 -7.95
C GLU A 371 39.60 -21.14 -8.24
N GLU A 372 39.79 -22.46 -8.33
CA GLU A 372 38.71 -23.42 -8.50
C GLU A 372 37.73 -23.38 -7.33
N VAL A 373 38.23 -23.29 -6.09
CA VAL A 373 37.40 -23.17 -4.88
C VAL A 373 36.55 -21.90 -4.93
N VAL A 374 37.10 -20.75 -5.32
CA VAL A 374 36.34 -19.49 -5.44
C VAL A 374 35.24 -19.62 -6.49
N ILE A 375 35.51 -20.25 -7.65
CA ILE A 375 34.52 -20.49 -8.70
C ILE A 375 33.40 -21.40 -8.20
N ILE A 376 33.74 -22.49 -7.50
CA ILE A 376 32.77 -23.41 -6.90
C ILE A 376 31.92 -22.66 -5.86
N ASN A 377 32.53 -21.85 -5.00
CA ASN A 377 31.84 -21.10 -3.96
C ASN A 377 30.87 -20.06 -4.53
N LYS A 378 31.23 -19.39 -5.63
CA LYS A 378 30.32 -18.49 -6.37
C LYS A 378 29.09 -19.25 -6.89
N LYS A 379 29.27 -20.40 -7.53
CA LYS A 379 28.16 -21.26 -8.00
C LYS A 379 27.26 -21.74 -6.84
N VAL A 380 27.85 -22.03 -5.68
CA VAL A 380 27.10 -22.41 -4.48
C VAL A 380 26.27 -21.23 -3.96
N ARG A 381 26.84 -20.02 -3.88
CA ARG A 381 26.12 -18.79 -3.53
C ARG A 381 24.97 -18.49 -4.50
N GLU A 382 25.16 -18.67 -5.80
CA GLU A 382 24.10 -18.50 -6.81
C GLU A 382 22.93 -19.47 -6.61
N ARG A 383 23.21 -20.73 -6.27
CA ARG A 383 22.16 -21.71 -5.92
C ARG A 383 21.40 -21.29 -4.68
N SER A 384 22.11 -20.85 -3.62
CA SER A 384 21.50 -20.33 -2.40
C SER A 384 20.64 -19.10 -2.66
N ARG A 385 21.10 -18.17 -3.51
CA ARG A 385 20.32 -17.01 -3.97
C ARG A 385 19.02 -17.48 -4.61
N LYS A 386 19.07 -18.40 -5.57
CA LYS A 386 17.87 -18.89 -6.25
C LYS A 386 16.88 -19.53 -5.28
N ILE A 387 17.34 -20.39 -4.37
CA ILE A 387 16.50 -21.03 -3.34
C ILE A 387 15.78 -19.97 -2.51
N MET A 388 16.51 -18.96 -2.02
CA MET A 388 15.93 -17.90 -1.20
C MET A 388 14.95 -17.04 -1.97
N LEU A 389 15.29 -16.63 -3.18
CA LEU A 389 14.44 -15.75 -3.99
C LEU A 389 13.16 -16.45 -4.47
N ASP A 390 13.23 -17.74 -4.82
CA ASP A 390 12.05 -18.54 -5.16
C ASP A 390 11.15 -18.78 -3.94
N TYR A 391 11.74 -18.94 -2.75
CA TYR A 391 11.00 -19.01 -1.48
C TYR A 391 10.31 -17.67 -1.19
N LEU A 392 11.06 -16.57 -1.15
CA LEU A 392 10.56 -15.22 -0.86
C LEU A 392 9.51 -14.76 -1.87
N TYR A 393 9.64 -15.14 -3.15
CA TYR A 393 8.64 -14.84 -4.17
C TYR A 393 7.27 -15.45 -3.83
N LYS A 394 7.28 -16.66 -3.23
CA LYS A 394 6.07 -17.40 -2.81
C LYS A 394 5.53 -16.94 -1.46
N THR A 395 6.41 -16.64 -0.49
CA THR A 395 5.99 -16.31 0.88
C THR A 395 5.71 -14.81 1.08
N CYS A 396 6.47 -13.93 0.43
CA CYS A 396 6.21 -12.48 0.43
C CYS A 396 5.14 -12.12 -0.63
N GLN A 397 3.90 -12.56 -0.39
CA GLN A 397 2.72 -12.07 -1.10
C GLN A 397 2.34 -10.66 -0.59
N ASP A 398 1.11 -10.19 -0.81
CA ASP A 398 0.71 -8.80 -0.50
C ASP A 398 0.44 -8.51 0.98
N ASN A 399 0.51 -9.54 1.81
CA ASN A 399 0.53 -9.40 3.25
C ASN A 399 1.89 -8.89 3.76
N TYR A 400 1.86 -7.86 4.58
CA TYR A 400 3.01 -7.35 5.31
C TYR A 400 2.57 -6.99 6.74
N PHE A 401 3.49 -7.09 7.68
CA PHE A 401 3.27 -6.61 9.02
C PHE A 401 3.29 -5.07 9.03
N LYS A 402 2.13 -4.47 9.27
CA LYS A 402 1.97 -3.02 9.32
C LYS A 402 2.59 -2.47 10.60
N LEU A 403 3.54 -1.56 10.45
CA LEU A 403 4.16 -0.88 11.58
C LEU A 403 3.19 0.14 12.19
N LYS A 404 3.08 0.12 13.53
CA LYS A 404 2.39 1.13 14.32
C LYS A 404 3.28 2.39 14.43
N PRO A 405 2.70 3.56 14.76
CA PRO A 405 3.47 4.75 15.11
C PRO A 405 4.53 4.48 16.19
N LEU A 406 5.70 5.13 16.09
CA LEU A 406 6.88 4.85 16.91
C LEU A 406 6.62 5.00 18.42
N ASP A 407 5.80 5.96 18.81
CA ASP A 407 5.38 6.20 20.19
C ASP A 407 4.67 4.99 20.82
N GLN A 408 3.89 4.24 20.04
CA GLN A 408 3.25 3.02 20.51
C GLN A 408 4.27 1.90 20.78
N TYR A 409 5.30 1.77 19.94
CA TYR A 409 6.37 0.79 20.18
C TYR A 409 7.26 1.17 21.35
N VAL A 410 7.63 2.46 21.46
CA VAL A 410 8.47 2.96 22.57
C VAL A 410 7.78 2.75 23.91
N SER A 411 6.45 2.90 23.98
CA SER A 411 5.69 2.68 25.23
C SER A 411 5.83 1.27 25.82
N ARG A 412 6.14 0.26 24.99
CA ARG A 412 6.17 -1.17 25.36
C ARG A 412 7.55 -1.67 25.78
N LEU A 413 8.59 -0.83 25.66
CA LEU A 413 9.94 -1.25 25.93
C LEU A 413 10.25 -1.23 27.44
N PRO A 414 10.95 -2.24 27.98
CA PRO A 414 11.33 -2.23 29.39
C PRO A 414 12.33 -1.09 29.69
N ASN A 415 12.07 -0.31 30.76
CA ASN A 415 12.87 0.83 31.28
C ASN A 415 12.73 2.20 30.57
N ASN A 416 11.50 2.67 30.35
CA ASN A 416 11.19 3.98 29.74
C ASN A 416 11.89 5.22 30.38
N HIS A 417 12.25 5.21 31.67
CA HIS A 417 12.72 6.44 32.35
C HIS A 417 14.21 6.78 32.18
N LYS A 418 15.13 5.82 32.07
CA LYS A 418 16.58 6.09 31.94
C LYS A 418 17.01 6.38 30.50
N ILE A 419 16.30 5.79 29.53
CA ILE A 419 16.66 5.82 28.11
C ILE A 419 16.27 7.15 27.44
N PHE A 420 15.13 7.75 27.85
CA PHE A 420 14.67 9.04 27.30
C PHE A 420 15.68 10.19 27.52
N LYS A 421 16.40 10.21 28.64
CA LYS A 421 17.41 11.24 28.95
C LYS A 421 18.69 11.14 28.12
N VAL A 422 19.01 9.95 27.59
CA VAL A 422 20.24 9.69 26.83
C VAL A 422 20.04 9.99 25.34
N ILE A 423 18.80 9.84 24.83
CA ILE A 423 18.51 9.85 23.38
C ILE A 423 17.98 11.21 22.89
N PHE A 424 17.44 12.05 23.77
CA PHE A 424 16.93 13.38 23.41
C PHE A 424 17.53 14.48 24.32
N PRO A 425 18.79 14.91 24.10
CA PRO A 425 19.38 16.00 24.88
C PRO A 425 18.62 17.32 24.72
N ASP A 426 18.16 17.60 23.50
CA ASP A 426 17.66 18.92 23.08
C ASP A 426 16.13 19.06 23.04
N MET A 427 15.35 17.99 23.27
CA MET A 427 13.88 18.05 23.28
C MET A 427 13.30 18.43 24.65
N ARG A 428 14.08 19.08 25.53
CA ARG A 428 13.56 19.56 26.84
C ARG A 428 12.46 20.62 26.68
N SER A 429 12.56 21.51 25.68
CA SER A 429 11.61 22.64 25.56
C SER A 429 10.24 22.22 24.99
N ILE A 430 10.20 21.18 24.17
CA ILE A 430 8.96 20.64 23.58
C ILE A 430 8.19 19.83 24.62
N PHE A 431 8.89 19.04 25.45
CA PHE A 431 8.24 18.24 26.49
C PHE A 431 7.72 19.06 27.66
N GLN A 432 8.33 20.20 28.02
CA GLN A 432 7.78 21.08 29.06
C GLN A 432 6.39 21.63 28.69
N LYS A 433 6.10 21.80 27.39
CA LYS A 433 4.77 22.24 26.91
C LYS A 433 3.75 21.11 26.81
N ILE A 434 4.18 19.88 26.54
CA ILE A 434 3.27 18.72 26.41
C ILE A 434 2.92 18.16 27.80
N PHE A 435 3.87 18.07 28.72
CA PHE A 435 3.63 17.51 30.06
C PHE A 435 2.76 18.42 30.94
N TYR A 436 2.86 19.75 30.78
CA TYR A 436 1.99 20.68 31.51
C TYR A 436 0.52 20.62 31.07
N ARG A 437 0.19 20.09 29.88
CA ARG A 437 -1.20 19.93 29.43
C ARG A 437 -1.86 18.62 29.83
N VAL A 438 -1.12 17.68 30.42
CA VAL A 438 -1.64 16.38 30.85
C VAL A 438 -1.75 16.28 32.38
N VAL A 439 -1.20 17.25 33.13
CA VAL A 439 -1.26 17.29 34.61
C VAL A 439 -1.88 18.58 35.14
N SER A 440 -2.58 19.36 34.30
CA SER A 440 -3.53 20.41 34.71
C SER A 440 -4.79 20.29 33.88
#